data_AF-A0A4R0YT46-F1
#
_entry.id   AF-A0A4R0YT46-F1
#
_cell.length_a   1.000
_cell.length_b   1.000
_cell.length_c   1.000
_cell.angle_alpha   90.00
_cell.angle_beta   90.00
_cell.angle_gamma   90.00
#
_symmetry.space_group_name_H-M   'P 1'
#
loop_
_entity.id
_entity.type
_entity.pdbx_description
1 polymer ?
#
loop_
_entity_poly.entity_id
_entity_poly.type
_entity_poly.pdbx_seq_one_letter_code
_entity_poly.pdbx_strand_id
1 'polypeptide(L)'
;MRAMPASPPRLVLDTNVALDLFVFRDAACARLWSALQAGAVQAVVDDACRDEWLEVLGYPALALEEDARAGAADAFDRWTQRLPAAALAPRHEVKLPRCADPDDQKFLELALASGARWLLSKDKAVLKLARRTAREGWFEILPPSAWTPPA
;
A
#
# COMPACT_ATOMS: atom_id res chain seq x y z
N MET A 1 28.59 18.20 9.57
CA MET A 1 27.13 18.00 9.54
C MET A 1 26.88 16.54 9.21
N ARG A 2 26.34 15.75 10.13
CA ARG A 2 26.04 14.33 9.88
C ARG A 2 24.75 14.28 9.07
N ALA A 3 24.81 13.83 7.82
CA ALA A 3 23.59 13.60 7.03
C ALA A 3 22.71 12.62 7.83
N MET A 4 21.50 13.03 8.17
CA MET A 4 20.51 12.10 8.69
C MET A 4 20.28 11.04 7.60
N PRO A 5 20.25 9.74 7.92
CA PRO A 5 19.91 8.74 6.93
C PRO A 5 18.53 9.09 6.37
N ALA A 6 18.42 9.17 5.05
CA ALA A 6 17.15 9.43 4.39
C ALA A 6 16.18 8.30 4.77
N SER A 7 14.96 8.66 5.18
CA SER A 7 13.91 7.67 5.45
C SER A 7 13.69 6.79 4.21
N PRO A 8 13.42 5.48 4.38
CA PRO A 8 13.18 4.61 3.25
C PRO A 8 11.97 5.11 2.45
N PRO A 9 11.97 4.93 1.11
CA PRO A 9 10.85 5.34 0.29
C PRO A 9 9.58 4.59 0.69
N ARG A 10 8.47 5.34 0.69
CA ARG A 10 7.16 4.82 1.07
C ARG A 10 6.47 4.14 -0.10
N LEU A 11 5.63 3.16 0.20
CA LEU A 11 4.69 2.56 -0.73
C LEU A 11 3.32 2.36 -0.07
N VAL A 12 2.28 2.34 -0.87
CA VAL A 12 0.93 1.95 -0.47
C VAL A 12 0.60 0.60 -1.10
N LEU A 13 -0.09 -0.25 -0.37
CA LEU A 13 -0.62 -1.52 -0.86
C LEU A 13 -2.13 -1.37 -1.01
N ASP A 14 -2.70 -1.81 -2.12
CA ASP A 14 -4.13 -2.08 -2.15
C ASP A 14 -4.46 -3.29 -1.25
N THR A 15 -5.75 -3.48 -0.95
CA THR A 15 -6.21 -4.58 -0.10
C THR A 15 -5.84 -5.95 -0.66
N ASN A 16 -5.90 -6.14 -1.98
CA ASN A 16 -5.60 -7.43 -2.61
C ASN A 16 -4.11 -7.80 -2.46
N VAL A 17 -3.21 -6.85 -2.66
CA VAL A 17 -1.77 -7.04 -2.46
C VAL A 17 -1.46 -7.26 -0.98
N ALA A 18 -2.16 -6.58 -0.07
CA ALA A 18 -2.03 -6.83 1.36
C ALA A 18 -2.48 -8.26 1.74
N LEU A 19 -3.60 -8.74 1.20
CA LEU A 19 -4.06 -10.13 1.37
C LEU A 19 -3.04 -11.12 0.82
N ASP A 20 -2.54 -10.89 -0.40
CA ASP A 20 -1.51 -11.73 -1.01
C ASP A 20 -0.23 -11.80 -0.18
N LEU A 21 0.16 -10.68 0.44
CA LEU A 21 1.38 -10.59 1.22
C LEU A 21 1.26 -11.21 2.62
N PHE A 22 0.15 -10.94 3.32
CA PHE A 22 -0.01 -11.28 4.74
C PHE A 22 -0.84 -12.54 4.99
N VAL A 23 -1.79 -12.85 4.12
CA VAL A 23 -2.69 -14.00 4.24
C VAL A 23 -2.23 -15.13 3.32
N PHE A 24 -2.20 -14.89 2.00
CA PHE A 24 -1.97 -15.96 1.02
C PHE A 24 -0.49 -16.29 0.78
N ARG A 25 0.43 -15.41 1.20
CA ARG A 25 1.88 -15.55 1.00
C ARG A 25 2.25 -15.80 -0.48
N ASP A 26 1.61 -15.06 -1.38
CA ASP A 26 1.82 -15.17 -2.83
C ASP A 26 3.29 -14.94 -3.19
N ALA A 27 3.86 -15.85 -3.99
CA ALA A 27 5.23 -15.78 -4.47
C ALA A 27 5.52 -14.52 -5.29
N ALA A 28 4.51 -13.93 -5.95
CA ALA A 28 4.63 -12.65 -6.65
C ALA A 28 5.00 -11.50 -5.70
N CYS A 29 4.69 -11.63 -4.41
CA CYS A 29 5.02 -10.66 -3.37
C CYS A 29 6.36 -10.95 -2.66
N ALA A 30 7.09 -12.00 -3.02
CA ALA A 30 8.32 -12.39 -2.31
C ALA A 30 9.40 -11.29 -2.30
N ARG A 31 9.52 -10.51 -3.39
CA ARG A 31 10.44 -9.36 -3.45
C ARG A 31 10.01 -8.23 -2.53
N LEU A 32 8.71 -7.92 -2.52
CA LEU A 32 8.12 -6.91 -1.63
C LEU A 32 8.34 -7.30 -0.17
N TRP A 33 8.09 -8.57 0.16
CA TRP A 33 8.32 -9.09 1.51
C TRP A 33 9.77 -8.92 1.95
N SER A 34 10.72 -9.33 1.10
CA SER A 34 12.15 -9.19 1.39
C SER A 34 12.57 -7.72 1.59
N ALA A 35 12.00 -6.81 0.79
CA ALA A 35 12.29 -5.38 0.88
C ALA A 35 11.73 -4.74 2.17
N LEU A 36 10.54 -5.15 2.61
CA LEU A 36 9.98 -4.73 3.90
C LEU A 36 10.83 -5.24 5.06
N GLN A 37 11.24 -6.51 5.03
CA GLN A 37 12.11 -7.11 6.04
C GLN A 37 13.48 -6.43 6.13
N ALA A 38 14.04 -6.03 4.99
CA ALA A 38 15.31 -5.31 4.91
C ALA A 38 15.20 -3.82 5.28
N GLY A 39 13.98 -3.29 5.48
CA GLY A 39 13.76 -1.87 5.68
C GLY A 39 14.09 -1.00 4.46
N ALA A 40 14.18 -1.61 3.27
CA ALA A 40 14.48 -0.91 2.02
C ALA A 40 13.29 -0.04 1.55
N VAL A 41 12.09 -0.37 2.02
CA VAL A 41 10.85 0.37 1.79
C VAL A 41 10.00 0.37 3.05
N GLN A 42 9.06 1.31 3.10
CA GLN A 42 8.08 1.41 4.18
C GLN A 42 6.67 1.36 3.58
N ALA A 43 5.91 0.30 3.87
CA ALA A 43 4.48 0.30 3.57
C ALA A 43 3.77 1.26 4.53
N VAL A 44 2.85 2.08 4.01
CA VAL A 44 2.09 3.05 4.81
C VAL A 44 0.60 2.87 4.60
N VAL A 45 -0.16 3.12 5.66
CA VAL A 45 -1.63 3.03 5.71
C VAL A 45 -2.16 4.20 6.53
N ASP A 46 -3.40 4.61 6.31
CA ASP A 46 -4.09 5.54 7.22
C ASP A 46 -5.05 4.79 8.14
N ASP A 47 -5.80 5.54 8.96
CA ASP A 47 -6.74 4.95 9.89
C ASP A 47 -7.85 4.17 9.18
N ALA A 48 -8.40 4.73 8.09
CA ALA A 48 -9.49 4.14 7.32
C ALA A 48 -9.07 2.83 6.62
N CYS A 49 -7.89 2.80 6.00
CA CYS A 49 -7.37 1.59 5.35
C CYS A 49 -7.16 0.46 6.36
N ARG A 50 -6.70 0.77 7.59
CA ARG A 50 -6.52 -0.24 8.63
C ARG A 50 -7.85 -0.76 9.15
N ASP A 51 -8.85 0.09 9.33
CA ASP A 51 -10.16 -0.34 9.83
C ASP A 51 -10.85 -1.24 8.80
N GLU A 52 -10.81 -0.88 7.52
CA GLU A 52 -11.27 -1.74 6.43
C GLU A 52 -10.50 -3.06 6.36
N TRP A 53 -9.17 -3.05 6.55
CA TRP A 53 -8.39 -4.28 6.58
C TRP A 53 -8.93 -5.28 7.61
N LEU A 54 -9.29 -4.81 8.81
CA LEU A 54 -9.87 -5.67 9.84
C LEU A 54 -11.26 -6.19 9.44
N GLU A 55 -12.07 -5.38 8.77
CA GLU A 55 -13.37 -5.81 8.25
C GLU A 55 -13.22 -6.88 7.17
N VAL A 56 -12.31 -6.66 6.21
CA VAL A 56 -12.02 -7.58 5.11
C VAL A 56 -11.55 -8.93 5.64
N LEU A 57 -10.67 -8.94 6.64
CA LEU A 57 -10.23 -10.16 7.32
C LEU A 57 -11.37 -10.96 7.96
N GLY A 58 -12.52 -10.33 8.22
CA GLY A 58 -13.74 -10.97 8.69
C GLY A 58 -14.66 -11.50 7.59
N TYR A 59 -14.37 -11.27 6.31
CA TYR A 59 -15.25 -11.67 5.22
C TYR A 59 -15.28 -13.20 5.07
N PRO A 60 -16.47 -13.83 5.00
CA PRO A 60 -16.58 -15.29 4.89
C PRO A 60 -15.85 -15.88 3.68
N ALA A 61 -15.70 -15.10 2.60
CA ALA A 61 -15.00 -15.51 1.39
C ALA A 61 -13.51 -15.83 1.61
N LEU A 62 -12.88 -15.28 2.64
CA LEU A 62 -11.48 -15.57 2.95
C LEU A 62 -11.30 -16.89 3.72
N ALA A 63 -12.39 -17.43 4.31
CA ALA A 63 -12.38 -18.67 5.08
C ALA A 63 -11.23 -18.75 6.12
N LEU A 64 -10.96 -17.62 6.81
CA LEU A 64 -9.91 -17.55 7.82
C LEU A 64 -10.42 -18.03 9.18
N GLU A 65 -9.69 -18.96 9.78
CA GLU A 65 -9.83 -19.28 11.20
C GLU A 65 -9.37 -18.10 12.07
N GLU A 66 -9.86 -18.05 13.31
CA GLU A 66 -9.60 -16.94 14.25
C GLU A 66 -8.11 -16.64 14.41
N ASP A 67 -7.27 -17.66 14.58
CA ASP A 67 -5.82 -17.52 14.74
C ASP A 67 -5.15 -16.97 13.48
N ALA A 68 -5.60 -17.39 12.29
CA ALA A 68 -5.10 -16.89 11.02
C ALA A 68 -5.48 -15.42 10.81
N ARG A 69 -6.71 -15.07 11.21
CA ARG A 69 -7.22 -13.70 11.16
C ARG A 69 -6.42 -12.77 12.08
N ALA A 70 -6.22 -13.17 13.33
CA ALA A 70 -5.42 -12.42 14.30
C ALA A 70 -3.96 -12.28 13.83
N GLY A 71 -3.35 -13.37 13.34
CA GLY A 71 -1.99 -13.34 12.81
C GLY A 71 -1.82 -12.43 11.58
N ALA A 72 -2.83 -12.35 10.71
CA ALA A 72 -2.82 -11.44 9.57
C ALA A 72 -2.96 -9.97 9.99
N ALA A 73 -3.82 -9.67 10.98
CA ALA A 73 -3.94 -8.34 11.55
C ALA A 73 -2.63 -7.87 12.20
N ASP A 74 -2.02 -8.73 13.04
CA ASP A 74 -0.73 -8.44 13.68
C ASP A 74 0.39 -8.25 12.66
N ALA A 75 0.43 -9.08 11.61
CA ALA A 75 1.41 -8.94 10.54
C ALA A 75 1.23 -7.62 9.78
N PHE A 76 0.00 -7.25 9.45
CA PHE A 76 -0.30 -5.98 8.79
C PHE A 76 0.18 -4.79 9.64
N ASP A 77 -0.17 -4.76 10.93
CA ASP A 77 0.24 -3.70 11.85
C ASP A 77 1.75 -3.63 12.07
N ARG A 78 2.42 -4.78 12.06
CA ARG A 78 3.87 -4.86 12.20
C ARG A 78 4.61 -4.33 10.97
N TRP A 79 4.09 -4.60 9.77
CA TRP A 79 4.80 -4.36 8.52
C TRP A 79 4.30 -3.13 7.75
N THR A 80 3.26 -2.47 8.25
CA THR A 80 2.80 -1.17 7.77
C THR A 80 3.02 -0.10 8.83
N GLN A 81 3.30 1.12 8.41
CA GLN A 81 3.29 2.28 9.29
C GLN A 81 1.96 3.02 9.14
N ARG A 82 1.18 3.07 10.24
CA ARG A 82 -0.02 3.90 10.32
C ARG A 82 0.37 5.38 10.35
N LEU A 83 -0.16 6.15 9.41
CA LEU A 83 0.00 7.59 9.33
C LEU A 83 -1.30 8.27 9.79
N PRO A 84 -1.29 9.03 10.90
CA PRO A 84 -2.46 9.80 11.29
C PRO A 84 -2.71 10.91 10.27
N ALA A 85 -3.95 11.40 10.18
CA ALA A 85 -4.34 12.47 9.26
C ALA A 85 -3.42 13.71 9.34
N ALA A 86 -2.93 14.07 10.53
CA ALA A 86 -2.01 15.19 10.73
C ALA A 86 -0.61 14.98 10.12
N ALA A 87 -0.21 13.74 9.86
CA ALA A 87 1.06 13.39 9.21
C ALA A 87 0.93 13.27 7.68
N LEU A 88 -0.31 13.26 7.16
CA LEU A 88 -0.60 13.27 5.74
C LEU A 88 -0.66 14.71 5.26
N ALA A 89 0.09 15.04 4.21
CA ALA A 89 0.08 16.39 3.66
C ALA A 89 -1.14 16.54 2.73
N PRO A 90 -2.14 17.38 3.05
CA PRO A 90 -3.25 17.61 2.15
C PRO A 90 -2.74 18.29 0.87
N ARG A 91 -2.85 17.59 -0.26
CA ARG A 91 -2.45 18.12 -1.57
C ARG A 91 -3.65 18.60 -2.38
N HIS A 92 -4.41 19.54 -1.81
CA HIS A 92 -5.66 20.05 -2.40
C HIS A 92 -5.53 20.63 -3.82
N GLU A 93 -4.32 21.05 -4.19
CA GLU A 93 -4.00 21.57 -5.53
C GLU A 93 -3.91 20.46 -6.59
N VAL A 94 -3.65 19.23 -6.18
CA VAL A 94 -3.51 18.08 -7.06
C VAL A 94 -4.86 17.41 -7.24
N LYS A 95 -5.35 17.40 -8.49
CA LYS A 95 -6.56 16.66 -8.87
C LYS A 95 -6.18 15.31 -9.44
N LEU A 96 -6.17 14.28 -8.59
CA LEU A 96 -5.97 12.89 -9.00
C LEU A 96 -7.04 12.46 -10.03
N PRO A 97 -6.70 11.56 -10.97
CA PRO A 97 -7.72 10.91 -11.76
C PRO A 97 -8.71 10.18 -10.85
N ARG A 98 -9.98 10.18 -11.24
CA ARG A 98 -10.99 9.36 -10.60
C ARG A 98 -10.76 7.91 -10.99
N CYS A 99 -10.63 7.04 -10.00
CA CYS A 99 -10.72 5.60 -10.22
C CYS A 99 -12.15 5.24 -10.64
N ALA A 100 -12.27 4.24 -11.52
CA ALA A 100 -13.58 3.74 -11.93
C ALA A 100 -14.26 2.95 -10.80
N ASP A 101 -13.44 2.38 -9.89
CA ASP A 101 -13.87 1.85 -8.61
C ASP A 101 -13.71 2.97 -7.54
N PRO A 102 -14.82 3.50 -6.99
CA PRO A 102 -14.75 4.54 -5.97
C PRO A 102 -14.05 4.11 -4.68
N ASP A 103 -14.11 2.82 -4.32
CA ASP A 103 -13.52 2.32 -3.07
C ASP A 103 -11.99 2.35 -3.14
N ASP A 104 -11.43 2.16 -4.33
CA ASP A 104 -9.98 2.22 -4.56
C ASP A 104 -9.41 3.65 -4.64
N GLN A 105 -10.27 4.68 -4.70
CA GLN A 105 -9.82 6.07 -4.79
C GLN A 105 -8.92 6.47 -3.61
N LYS A 106 -9.22 5.95 -2.41
CA LYS A 106 -8.47 6.24 -1.18
C LYS A 106 -7.00 5.82 -1.26
N PHE A 107 -6.67 4.75 -1.99
CA PHE A 107 -5.28 4.32 -2.13
C PHE A 107 -4.45 5.32 -2.95
N LEU A 108 -5.06 5.94 -3.97
CA LEU A 108 -4.41 7.00 -4.74
C LEU A 108 -4.21 8.26 -3.88
N GLU A 109 -5.22 8.62 -3.09
CA GLU A 109 -5.17 9.76 -2.20
C GLU A 109 -4.10 9.58 -1.12
N LEU A 110 -4.06 8.40 -0.48
CA LEU A 110 -3.06 8.02 0.49
C LEU A 110 -1.65 8.03 -0.12
N ALA A 111 -1.46 7.47 -1.33
CA ALA A 111 -0.16 7.46 -1.99
C ALA A 111 0.35 8.89 -2.22
N LEU A 112 -0.53 9.79 -2.68
CA LEU A 112 -0.19 11.20 -2.87
C LEU A 112 0.12 11.93 -1.55
N ALA A 113 -0.76 11.78 -0.55
CA ALA A 113 -0.70 12.52 0.70
C ALA A 113 0.46 12.07 1.60
N SER A 114 0.81 10.79 1.54
CA SER A 114 1.96 10.21 2.26
C SER A 114 3.31 10.44 1.56
N GLY A 115 3.29 10.90 0.30
CA GLY A 115 4.49 10.99 -0.54
C GLY A 115 5.06 9.62 -0.88
N ALA A 116 4.20 8.61 -1.01
CA ALA A 116 4.61 7.29 -1.48
C ALA A 116 5.19 7.39 -2.88
N ARG A 117 6.23 6.62 -3.13
CA ARG A 117 6.80 6.49 -4.46
C ARG A 117 6.01 5.49 -5.31
N TRP A 118 5.40 4.51 -4.67
CA TRP A 118 4.65 3.44 -5.33
C TRP A 118 3.28 3.22 -4.68
N LEU A 119 2.29 2.89 -5.51
CA LEU A 119 1.06 2.21 -5.14
C LEU A 119 1.09 0.84 -5.80
N LEU A 120 1.13 -0.23 -5.00
CA LEU A 120 1.11 -1.59 -5.51
C LEU A 120 -0.33 -2.11 -5.54
N SER A 121 -0.76 -2.55 -6.72
CA SER A 121 -2.13 -3.00 -6.93
C SER A 121 -2.22 -4.09 -7.99
N LYS A 122 -3.17 -5.01 -7.82
CA LYS A 122 -3.57 -5.99 -8.85
C LYS A 122 -4.89 -5.61 -9.53
N ASP A 123 -5.57 -4.57 -9.06
CA ASP A 123 -6.85 -4.13 -9.60
C ASP A 123 -6.70 -3.44 -10.97
N LYS A 124 -7.57 -3.78 -11.92
CA LYS A 124 -7.50 -3.27 -13.29
C LYS A 124 -7.92 -1.80 -13.40
N ALA A 125 -8.87 -1.35 -12.58
CA ALA A 125 -9.27 0.05 -12.53
C ALA A 125 -8.12 0.93 -12.01
N VAL A 126 -7.43 0.51 -10.96
CA VAL A 126 -6.25 1.20 -10.42
C VAL A 126 -5.09 1.19 -11.41
N LEU A 127 -4.76 0.02 -11.99
CA LEU A 127 -3.64 -0.12 -12.93
C LEU A 127 -3.82 0.72 -14.22
N LYS A 128 -5.05 0.98 -14.67
CA LYS A 128 -5.33 1.88 -15.81
C LYS A 128 -4.85 3.32 -15.57
N LEU A 129 -4.67 3.73 -14.31
CA LEU A 129 -4.25 5.08 -13.93
C LEU A 129 -2.72 5.24 -13.93
N ALA A 130 -1.95 4.14 -13.99
CA ALA A 130 -0.49 4.11 -13.86
C ALA A 130 0.23 5.08 -14.80
N ARG A 131 -0.17 5.11 -16.08
CA ARG A 131 0.45 6.00 -17.06
C ARG A 131 0.28 7.48 -16.71
N ARG A 132 -0.89 7.84 -16.17
CA ARG A 132 -1.18 9.23 -15.81
C ARG A 132 -0.41 9.63 -14.55
N THR A 133 -0.44 8.82 -13.50
CA THR A 133 0.24 9.15 -12.24
C THR A 133 1.76 9.25 -12.43
N ALA A 134 2.35 8.37 -13.24
CA ALA A 134 3.77 8.41 -13.57
C ALA A 134 4.12 9.65 -14.41
N ARG A 135 3.31 10.00 -15.42
CA ARG A 135 3.53 11.18 -16.27
C ARG A 135 3.50 12.49 -15.47
N GLU A 136 2.63 12.57 -14.47
CA GLU A 136 2.54 13.75 -13.59
C GLU A 136 3.59 13.75 -12.46
N GLY A 137 4.39 12.68 -12.34
CA GLY A 137 5.43 12.56 -11.33
C GLY A 137 4.92 12.41 -9.90
N TRP A 138 3.68 11.94 -9.71
CA TRP A 138 3.09 11.79 -8.37
C TRP A 138 3.57 10.52 -7.68
N PHE A 139 3.37 9.38 -8.33
CA PHE A 139 3.78 8.04 -7.89
C PHE A 139 3.57 7.04 -9.03
N GLU A 140 4.27 5.91 -8.95
CA GLU A 140 4.12 4.80 -9.90
C GLU A 140 3.07 3.80 -9.40
N ILE A 141 2.24 3.28 -10.29
CA ILE A 141 1.30 2.19 -9.97
C ILE A 141 1.77 0.93 -10.69
N LEU A 142 2.02 -0.14 -9.94
CA LEU A 142 2.60 -1.38 -10.46
C LEU A 142 1.97 -2.61 -9.79
N PRO A 143 1.79 -3.73 -10.51
CA PRO A 143 1.55 -5.00 -9.84
C PRO A 143 2.82 -5.47 -9.11
N PRO A 144 2.71 -6.23 -8.00
CA PRO A 144 3.88 -6.72 -7.25
C PRO A 144 4.90 -7.47 -8.12
N SER A 145 4.42 -8.19 -9.14
CA SER A 145 5.28 -8.96 -10.06
C SER A 145 6.20 -8.09 -10.93
N ALA A 146 5.78 -6.86 -11.26
CA ALA A 146 6.53 -5.91 -12.06
C ALA A 146 7.34 -4.92 -11.20
N TRP A 147 7.08 -4.86 -9.89
CA TRP A 147 7.79 -3.99 -8.98
C TRP A 147 9.19 -4.52 -8.67
N THR A 148 10.14 -3.59 -8.50
CA THR A 148 11.51 -3.88 -8.11
C THR A 148 11.90 -3.00 -6.93
N PRO A 149 12.61 -3.54 -5.92
CA PRO A 149 13.05 -2.76 -4.78
C PRO A 149 14.05 -1.66 -5.20
N PRO A 150 14.12 -0.55 -4.46
CA PRO A 150 15.18 0.44 -4.64
C PRO A 150 16.55 -0.21 -4.44
N ALA A 151 17.54 0.26 -5.23
CA ALA A 151 18.94 -0.17 -5.13
C ALA A 151 19.61 0.32 -3.84
#